data_AF-A0A6A6RSG0-F1
#
_entry.id   AF-A0A6A6RSG0-F1
#
_cell.length_a   1.000
_cell.length_b   1.000
_cell.length_c   1.000
_cell.angle_alpha   90.00
_cell.angle_beta   90.00
_cell.angle_gamma   90.00
#
_symmetry.space_group_name_H-M   'P 1'
#
loop_
_entity.id
_entity.type
_entity.pdbx_description
1 polymer ?
#
loop_
_entity_poly.entity_id
_entity_poly.type
_entity_poly.pdbx_seq_one_letter_code
_entity_poly.pdbx_strand_id
1 'polypeptide(L)'
;MAVIWGLDLKEMQWGKFKNSYMWNTEYHRRRTKFIVYQIAMICCVTSESLGTAALSDYVDQQSYVAKHSPGATVHNNNFIGIASYNIFVGIYVATIFGSAFFFDLFWPEREESNAVKIAWRVCSLLACLATLGSALALTVILATGMAFVTGTDSGTAQRLLAEYGGSPLVYRHNGRAIASVVFLWIGTVATFASTVILWRSIAYIDANGPKSKHSRSRNVGEKTPSEGTDIEMQPPPRYTTQTAHPIQDADQGATAPAPTRV
;
A
#
# COMPACT_ATOMS: atom_id res chain seq x y z
N MET A 1 -18.62 -20.22 -3.07
CA MET A 1 -17.87 -19.10 -2.45
C MET A 1 -16.93 -18.53 -3.49
N ALA A 2 -16.76 -17.21 -3.51
CA ALA A 2 -16.04 -16.54 -4.58
C ALA A 2 -14.52 -16.66 -4.39
N VAL A 3 -13.90 -17.53 -5.16
CA VAL A 3 -12.45 -17.53 -5.40
C VAL A 3 -12.23 -16.60 -6.58
N ILE A 4 -11.56 -15.48 -6.36
CA ILE A 4 -11.21 -14.53 -7.42
C ILE A 4 -9.71 -14.69 -7.67
N TRP A 5 -9.37 -15.14 -8.88
CA TRP A 5 -7.98 -15.22 -9.36
C TRP A 5 -7.10 -16.16 -8.53
N GLY A 6 -7.69 -17.24 -8.00
CA GLY A 6 -7.00 -18.23 -7.15
C GLY A 6 -6.83 -17.81 -5.69
N LEU A 7 -7.37 -16.65 -5.29
CA LEU A 7 -7.32 -16.15 -3.93
C LEU A 7 -8.67 -16.37 -3.24
N ASP A 8 -8.65 -17.06 -2.09
CA ASP A 8 -9.86 -17.25 -1.28
C ASP A 8 -10.17 -15.97 -0.49
N LEU A 9 -11.30 -15.32 -0.80
CA LEU A 9 -11.74 -14.11 -0.11
C LEU A 9 -12.08 -14.35 1.37
N LYS A 10 -12.29 -15.60 1.80
CA LYS A 10 -12.45 -15.95 3.23
C LYS A 10 -11.19 -15.66 4.06
N GLU A 11 -10.02 -15.63 3.42
CA GLU A 11 -8.75 -15.31 4.07
C GLU A 11 -8.56 -13.80 4.31
N MET A 12 -9.37 -12.95 3.66
CA MET A 12 -9.39 -11.51 3.88
C MET A 12 -10.18 -11.21 5.16
N GLN A 13 -9.49 -11.31 6.30
CA GLN A 13 -10.09 -11.08 7.61
C GLN A 13 -9.51 -9.83 8.24
N TRP A 14 -10.38 -8.94 8.73
CA TRP A 14 -9.97 -7.75 9.48
C TRP A 14 -9.11 -8.08 10.72
N GLY A 15 -9.29 -9.28 11.28
CA GLY A 15 -8.46 -9.79 12.38
C GLY A 15 -6.97 -9.96 12.02
N LYS A 16 -6.61 -10.06 10.73
CA LYS A 16 -5.21 -10.13 10.29
C LYS A 16 -4.47 -8.80 10.44
N PHE A 17 -5.18 -7.68 10.60
CA PHE A 17 -4.58 -6.39 10.98
C PHE A 17 -4.21 -6.31 12.47
N LYS A 18 -4.55 -7.31 13.29
CA LYS A 18 -4.16 -7.32 14.70
C LYS A 18 -2.64 -7.36 14.82
N ASN A 19 -2.10 -6.55 15.74
CA ASN A 19 -0.67 -6.45 16.03
C ASN A 19 0.00 -7.85 16.16
N SER A 20 -0.64 -8.77 16.89
CA SER A 20 -0.15 -10.14 17.07
C SER A 20 0.07 -10.92 15.77
N TYR A 21 -0.70 -10.65 14.72
CA TYR A 21 -0.58 -11.32 13.41
C TYR A 21 0.41 -10.62 12.48
N MET A 22 0.38 -9.28 12.43
CA MET A 22 1.28 -8.47 11.61
C MET A 22 2.74 -8.58 12.08
N TRP A 23 2.94 -8.69 13.39
CA TRP A 23 4.25 -8.80 14.00
C TRP A 23 4.66 -10.24 14.30
N ASN A 24 4.03 -11.26 13.74
CA ASN A 24 4.49 -12.64 13.89
C ASN A 24 5.79 -12.89 13.06
N THR A 25 6.68 -13.77 13.55
CA THR A 25 7.92 -14.21 12.88
C THR A 25 7.71 -15.43 11.98
N GLU A 26 6.46 -15.83 11.76
CA GLU A 26 6.13 -17.04 11.00
C GLU A 26 6.47 -16.96 9.51
N TYR A 27 6.39 -15.77 8.94
CA TYR A 27 6.65 -15.52 7.51
C TYR A 27 7.94 -14.71 7.31
N HIS A 28 8.66 -15.00 6.22
CA HIS A 28 9.96 -14.38 5.97
C HIS A 28 9.86 -12.86 5.82
N ARG A 29 10.64 -12.12 6.63
CA ARG A 29 10.76 -10.65 6.61
C ARG A 29 9.44 -9.86 6.73
N ARG A 30 8.36 -10.46 7.24
CA ARG A 30 7.04 -9.78 7.31
C ARG A 30 7.09 -8.41 8.00
N ARG A 31 7.75 -8.32 9.16
CA ARG A 31 7.96 -7.07 9.90
C ARG A 31 8.75 -6.03 9.10
N THR A 32 9.86 -6.45 8.49
CA THR A 32 10.73 -5.57 7.71
C THR A 32 10.03 -5.05 6.46
N LYS A 33 9.30 -5.92 5.75
CA LYS A 33 8.46 -5.54 4.60
C LYS A 33 7.43 -4.50 5.02
N PHE A 34 6.71 -4.77 6.11
CA PHE A 34 5.71 -3.84 6.62
C PHE A 34 6.30 -2.47 6.95
N ILE A 35 7.34 -2.40 7.78
CA ILE A 35 7.93 -1.12 8.18
C ILE A 35 8.41 -0.32 6.96
N VAL A 36 9.19 -0.94 6.08
CA VAL A 36 9.85 -0.22 4.99
C VAL A 36 8.84 0.21 3.92
N TYR A 37 7.84 -0.63 3.61
CA TYR A 37 6.77 -0.26 2.68
C TYR A 37 5.91 0.87 3.24
N GLN A 38 5.55 0.83 4.53
CA GLN A 38 4.80 1.90 5.16
C GLN A 38 5.58 3.22 5.21
N ILE A 39 6.89 3.19 5.48
CA ILE A 39 7.72 4.42 5.44
C ILE A 39 7.70 5.02 4.03
N ALA A 40 7.88 4.20 2.99
CA ALA A 40 7.81 4.67 1.60
C ALA A 40 6.46 5.31 1.30
N MET A 41 5.36 4.62 1.62
CA MET A 41 4.01 5.12 1.36
C MET A 41 3.68 6.39 2.14
N ILE A 42 3.93 6.42 3.45
CA ILE A 42 3.60 7.58 4.30
C ILE A 42 4.38 8.81 3.84
N CYS A 43 5.67 8.67 3.55
CA CYS A 43 6.49 9.80 3.13
C CYS A 43 6.08 10.30 1.74
N CYS A 44 5.81 9.40 0.77
CA CYS A 44 5.35 9.79 -0.56
C CYS A 44 3.96 10.45 -0.53
N VAL A 45 3.00 9.90 0.23
CA VAL A 45 1.64 10.48 0.37
C VAL A 45 1.66 11.80 1.13
N THR A 46 2.51 11.92 2.14
CA THR A 46 2.68 13.19 2.88
C THR A 46 3.32 14.25 1.98
N SER A 47 4.35 13.87 1.21
CA SER A 47 4.96 14.73 0.20
C SER A 47 3.92 15.24 -0.80
N GLU A 48 3.13 14.34 -1.37
CA GLU A 48 2.03 14.65 -2.28
C GLU A 48 1.04 15.62 -1.63
N SER A 49 0.57 15.33 -0.41
CA SER A 49 -0.44 16.15 0.28
C SER A 49 0.06 17.58 0.53
N LEU A 50 1.32 17.73 0.95
CA LEU A 50 1.95 19.05 1.15
C LEU A 50 2.18 19.78 -0.17
N GLY A 51 2.57 19.05 -1.22
CA GLY A 51 2.71 19.59 -2.57
C GLY A 51 1.38 20.07 -3.14
N THR A 52 0.31 19.31 -2.93
CA THR A 52 -1.06 19.66 -3.32
C THR A 52 -1.58 20.88 -2.55
N ALA A 53 -1.29 20.99 -1.25
CA ALA A 53 -1.65 22.18 -0.50
C ALA A 53 -0.97 23.45 -1.06
N ALA A 54 0.33 23.37 -1.36
CA ALA A 54 1.05 24.46 -2.01
C ALA A 54 0.51 24.76 -3.43
N LEU A 55 0.16 23.71 -4.19
CA LEU A 55 -0.45 23.82 -5.52
C LEU A 55 -1.77 24.58 -5.47
N SER A 56 -2.66 24.22 -4.54
CA SER A 56 -3.95 24.90 -4.34
C SER A 56 -3.74 26.39 -4.05
N ASP A 57 -2.81 26.73 -3.15
CA ASP A 57 -2.50 28.14 -2.85
C ASP A 57 -2.05 28.91 -4.11
N TYR A 58 -1.23 28.29 -4.98
CA TYR A 58 -0.78 28.94 -6.22
C TYR A 58 -1.89 29.11 -7.26
N VAL A 59 -2.80 28.15 -7.37
CA VAL A 59 -3.95 28.21 -8.29
C VAL A 59 -4.96 29.26 -7.81
N ASP A 60 -5.21 29.32 -6.50
CA ASP A 60 -6.10 30.30 -5.90
C ASP A 60 -5.52 31.72 -6.01
N GLN A 61 -4.21 31.89 -5.83
CA GLN A 61 -3.52 33.15 -6.06
C GLN A 61 -3.65 33.63 -7.51
N GLN A 62 -3.47 32.72 -8.48
CA GLN A 62 -3.65 33.04 -9.90
C GLN A 62 -5.09 33.48 -10.19
N SER A 63 -6.07 32.77 -9.63
CA SER A 63 -7.49 33.10 -9.77
C SER A 63 -7.84 34.44 -9.13
N TYR A 64 -7.25 34.74 -7.97
CA TYR A 64 -7.44 36.01 -7.27
C TYR A 64 -6.91 37.20 -8.08
N VAL A 65 -5.69 37.12 -8.59
CA VAL A 65 -5.06 38.18 -9.39
C VAL A 65 -5.85 38.42 -10.68
N ALA A 66 -6.22 37.36 -11.41
CA ALA A 66 -6.98 37.47 -12.64
C ALA A 66 -8.37 38.10 -12.44
N LYS A 67 -9.00 37.87 -11.27
CA LYS A 67 -10.29 38.45 -10.92
C LYS A 67 -10.22 39.95 -10.59
N HIS A 68 -9.13 40.40 -9.95
CA HIS A 68 -8.99 41.79 -9.49
C HIS A 68 -8.27 42.70 -10.49
N SER A 69 -7.52 42.14 -11.44
CA SER A 69 -6.89 42.88 -12.52
C SER A 69 -7.10 42.15 -13.85
N PRO A 70 -8.17 42.48 -14.60
CA PRO A 70 -8.43 41.87 -15.90
C PRO A 70 -7.25 42.10 -16.86
N GLY A 71 -6.62 41.01 -17.32
CA GLY A 71 -5.41 41.05 -18.14
C GLY A 71 -4.12 40.69 -17.39
N ALA A 72 -4.15 40.65 -16.05
CA ALA A 72 -3.04 40.16 -15.24
C ALA A 72 -3.07 38.63 -15.13
N THR A 73 -1.92 38.00 -15.37
CA THR A 73 -1.75 36.54 -15.30
C THR A 73 -0.54 36.20 -14.44
N VAL A 74 -0.73 35.27 -13.50
CA VAL A 74 0.35 34.68 -12.71
C VAL A 74 0.88 33.45 -13.45
N HIS A 75 2.17 33.43 -13.74
CA HIS A 75 2.85 32.31 -14.37
C HIS A 75 3.49 31.43 -13.31
N ASN A 76 2.92 30.24 -13.10
CA ASN A 76 3.35 29.24 -12.11
C ASN A 76 3.32 27.80 -12.69
N ASN A 77 3.22 27.68 -14.01
CA ASN A 77 3.00 26.42 -14.74
C ASN A 77 4.06 25.36 -14.43
N ASN A 78 5.30 25.78 -14.19
CA ASN A 78 6.39 24.90 -13.79
C ASN A 78 6.12 24.23 -12.44
N PHE A 79 5.66 24.98 -11.43
CA PHE A 79 5.27 24.42 -10.13
C PHE A 79 4.03 23.53 -10.25
N ILE A 80 3.01 23.99 -10.99
CA ILE A 80 1.79 23.21 -11.22
C ILE A 80 2.13 21.85 -11.84
N GLY A 81 2.92 21.84 -12.91
CA GLY A 81 3.28 20.60 -13.61
C GLY A 81 4.01 19.60 -12.71
N ILE A 82 5.00 20.06 -11.93
CA ILE A 82 5.75 19.16 -11.06
C ILE A 82 4.97 18.71 -9.83
N ALA A 83 4.11 19.58 -9.26
CA ALA A 83 3.23 19.19 -8.17
C ALA A 83 2.21 18.13 -8.63
N SER A 84 1.62 18.29 -9.82
CA SER A 84 0.75 17.27 -10.42
C SER A 84 1.47 15.95 -10.70
N TYR A 85 2.72 16.00 -11.16
CA TYR A 85 3.54 14.80 -11.32
C TYR A 85 3.82 14.11 -9.97
N ASN A 86 4.09 14.89 -8.93
CA ASN A 86 4.30 14.36 -7.58
C ASN A 86 3.06 13.65 -7.01
N ILE A 87 1.86 14.17 -7.28
CA ILE A 87 0.57 13.49 -6.97
C ILE A 87 0.53 12.11 -7.61
N PHE A 88 0.76 12.04 -8.92
CA PHE A 88 0.78 10.76 -9.63
C PHE A 88 1.78 9.77 -9.01
N VAL A 89 2.99 10.25 -8.69
CA VAL A 89 4.04 9.42 -8.10
C VAL A 89 3.65 8.89 -6.72
N GLY A 90 3.05 9.73 -5.86
CA GLY A 90 2.58 9.33 -4.54
C GLY A 90 1.53 8.21 -4.62
N ILE A 91 0.50 8.40 -5.45
CA ILE A 91 -0.53 7.39 -5.72
C ILE A 91 0.07 6.10 -6.30
N TYR A 92 1.01 6.21 -7.24
CA TYR A 92 1.65 5.05 -7.86
C TYR A 92 2.41 4.21 -6.83
N VAL A 93 3.24 4.84 -6.00
CA VAL A 93 4.00 4.16 -4.92
C VAL A 93 3.05 3.50 -3.93
N ALA A 94 2.00 4.22 -3.50
CA ALA A 94 0.99 3.68 -2.59
C ALA A 94 0.25 2.48 -3.19
N THR A 95 -0.04 2.52 -4.49
CA THR A 95 -0.69 1.41 -5.19
C THR A 95 0.22 0.19 -5.23
N ILE A 96 1.48 0.33 -5.65
CA ILE A 96 2.39 -0.81 -5.79
C ILE A 96 2.77 -1.42 -4.44
N PHE A 97 3.26 -0.62 -3.49
CA PHE A 97 3.71 -1.16 -2.20
C PHE A 97 2.56 -1.43 -1.23
N GLY A 98 1.46 -0.69 -1.33
CA GLY A 98 0.24 -0.96 -0.56
C GLY A 98 -0.39 -2.27 -1.00
N SER A 99 -0.55 -2.50 -2.30
CA SER A 99 -1.05 -3.79 -2.79
C SER A 99 -0.09 -4.93 -2.42
N ALA A 100 1.22 -4.79 -2.63
CA ALA A 100 2.21 -5.80 -2.21
C ALA A 100 2.09 -6.14 -0.71
N PHE A 101 1.90 -5.13 0.14
CA PHE A 101 1.64 -5.32 1.56
C PHE A 101 0.34 -6.08 1.84
N PHE A 102 -0.79 -5.68 1.24
CA PHE A 102 -2.06 -6.36 1.45
C PHE A 102 -2.04 -7.81 0.96
N PHE A 103 -1.40 -8.08 -0.18
CA PHE A 103 -1.22 -9.45 -0.68
C PHE A 103 -0.38 -10.30 0.27
N ASP A 104 0.73 -9.77 0.79
CA ASP A 104 1.55 -10.46 1.80
C ASP A 104 0.85 -10.65 3.15
N LEU A 105 -0.12 -9.78 3.48
CA LEU A 105 -0.87 -9.85 4.72
C LEU A 105 -2.01 -10.86 4.64
N PHE A 106 -2.84 -10.77 3.60
CA PHE A 106 -4.04 -11.58 3.46
C PHE A 106 -3.73 -12.98 2.94
N TRP A 107 -2.85 -13.12 1.96
CA TRP A 107 -2.55 -14.41 1.31
C TRP A 107 -1.04 -14.70 1.33
N PRO A 108 -0.46 -14.94 2.51
CA PRO A 108 0.98 -15.15 2.63
C PRO A 108 1.47 -16.44 1.97
N GLU A 109 0.60 -17.43 1.75
CA GLU A 109 0.93 -18.72 1.10
C GLU A 109 0.54 -18.79 -0.38
N ARG A 110 0.17 -17.67 -1.00
CA ARG A 110 -0.22 -17.64 -2.41
C ARG A 110 0.91 -18.08 -3.35
N GLU A 111 0.56 -18.90 -4.34
CA GLU A 111 1.46 -19.20 -5.45
C GLU A 111 1.26 -18.19 -6.57
N GLU A 112 2.29 -17.39 -6.84
CA GLU A 112 2.27 -16.42 -7.93
C GLU A 112 2.85 -17.01 -9.21
N SER A 113 2.21 -16.73 -10.34
CA SER A 113 2.77 -17.05 -11.65
C SER A 113 4.01 -16.20 -11.93
N ASN A 114 4.90 -16.69 -12.80
CA ASN A 114 6.12 -15.97 -13.18
C ASN A 114 5.82 -14.60 -13.80
N ALA A 115 4.71 -14.47 -14.54
CA ALA A 115 4.29 -13.19 -15.12
C ALA A 115 3.98 -12.15 -14.04
N VAL A 116 3.29 -12.53 -12.96
CA VAL A 116 2.97 -11.63 -11.84
C VAL A 116 4.24 -11.21 -11.10
N LYS A 117 5.18 -12.13 -10.87
CA LYS A 117 6.48 -11.82 -10.25
C LYS A 117 7.30 -10.83 -11.09
N ILE A 118 7.28 -10.98 -12.41
CA ILE A 118 7.93 -10.04 -13.33
C ILE A 118 7.24 -8.68 -13.25
N ALA A 119 5.90 -8.64 -13.26
CA ALA A 119 5.14 -7.40 -13.13
C ALA A 119 5.49 -6.65 -11.85
N TRP A 120 5.57 -7.33 -10.69
CA TRP A 120 6.03 -6.71 -9.44
C TRP A 120 7.43 -6.11 -9.55
N ARG A 121 8.37 -6.80 -10.19
CA ARG A 121 9.74 -6.31 -10.37
C ARG A 121 9.79 -5.08 -11.27
N VAL A 122 9.06 -5.09 -12.38
CA VAL A 122 8.99 -3.97 -13.32
C VAL A 122 8.30 -2.77 -12.67
N CYS A 123 7.13 -2.95 -12.04
CA CYS A 123 6.41 -1.86 -11.39
C CYS A 123 7.19 -1.24 -10.22
N SER A 124 7.88 -2.06 -9.41
CA SER A 124 8.74 -1.53 -8.33
C SER A 124 9.95 -0.78 -8.86
N LEU A 125 10.54 -1.20 -9.99
CA LEU A 125 11.59 -0.45 -10.67
C LEU A 125 11.08 0.89 -11.21
N LEU A 126 9.92 0.89 -11.88
CA LEU A 126 9.28 2.10 -12.37
C LEU A 126 8.93 3.06 -11.21
N ALA A 127 8.53 2.54 -10.05
CA ALA A 127 8.28 3.35 -8.86
C ALA A 127 9.56 4.06 -8.40
N CYS A 128 10.71 3.38 -8.44
CA CYS A 128 12.00 3.99 -8.10
C CYS A 128 12.39 5.10 -9.10
N LEU A 129 12.21 4.86 -10.40
CA LEU A 129 12.53 5.84 -11.43
C LEU A 129 11.61 7.06 -11.35
N ALA A 130 10.31 6.85 -11.15
CA ALA A 130 9.33 7.92 -11.05
C ALA A 130 9.52 8.75 -9.76
N THR A 131 9.77 8.10 -8.63
CA THR A 131 10.07 8.81 -7.36
C THR A 131 11.36 9.60 -7.44
N LEU A 132 12.44 9.02 -7.98
CA LEU A 132 13.69 9.74 -8.17
C LEU A 132 13.54 10.92 -9.14
N GLY A 133 12.87 10.70 -10.27
CA GLY A 133 12.58 11.75 -11.25
C GLY A 133 11.78 12.90 -10.64
N SER A 134 10.74 12.58 -9.87
CA SER A 134 9.94 13.58 -9.16
C SER A 134 10.77 14.32 -8.10
N ALA A 135 11.56 13.59 -7.29
CA ALA A 135 12.41 14.18 -6.26
C ALA A 135 13.40 15.18 -6.86
N LEU A 136 14.08 14.81 -7.94
CA LEU A 136 15.04 15.68 -8.64
C LEU A 136 14.35 16.89 -9.26
N ALA A 137 13.30 16.67 -10.05
CA ALA A 137 12.61 17.76 -10.76
C ALA A 137 11.94 18.73 -9.78
N LEU A 138 11.30 18.23 -8.73
CA LEU A 138 10.69 19.06 -7.68
C LEU A 138 11.76 19.85 -6.93
N THR A 139 12.91 19.23 -6.61
CA THR A 139 14.04 19.94 -5.98
C THR A 139 14.57 21.07 -6.87
N VAL A 140 14.78 20.80 -8.17
CA VAL A 140 15.30 21.81 -9.11
C VAL A 140 14.30 22.96 -9.26
N ILE A 141 13.04 22.67 -9.55
CA ILE A 141 12.00 23.69 -9.74
C ILE A 141 11.81 24.50 -8.46
N LEU A 142 11.85 23.87 -7.29
CA LEU A 142 11.72 24.60 -6.03
C LEU A 142 12.92 25.50 -5.74
N ALA A 143 14.13 25.03 -6.04
CA ALA A 143 15.36 25.76 -5.77
C ALA A 143 15.58 26.95 -6.72
N THR A 144 15.24 26.79 -8.01
CA THR A 144 15.54 27.77 -9.06
C THR A 144 14.32 28.53 -9.55
N GLY A 145 13.12 27.99 -9.34
CA GLY A 145 11.89 28.53 -9.88
C GLY A 145 11.29 29.66 -9.04
N MET A 146 10.55 30.51 -9.73
CA MET A 146 9.68 31.51 -9.15
C MET A 146 8.46 31.72 -10.03
N ALA A 147 7.34 32.08 -9.41
CA ALA A 147 6.19 32.63 -10.10
C ALA A 147 6.41 34.11 -10.40
N PHE A 148 5.85 34.58 -11.50
CA PHE A 148 5.88 36.00 -11.89
C PHE A 148 4.54 36.43 -12.47
N VAL A 149 4.24 37.71 -12.37
CA VAL A 149 2.97 38.29 -12.84
C VAL A 149 3.23 39.14 -14.08
N THR A 150 2.41 38.97 -15.12
CA THR A 150 2.44 39.80 -16.33
C THR A 150 1.09 40.45 -16.56
N GLY A 151 1.04 41.55 -17.33
CA GLY A 151 -0.23 42.19 -17.71
C GLY A 151 -0.74 43.24 -16.72
N THR A 152 0.10 43.63 -15.76
CA THR A 152 -0.11 44.77 -14.85
C THR A 152 1.23 45.37 -14.44
N ASP A 153 1.23 46.57 -13.85
CA ASP A 153 2.44 47.19 -13.32
C ASP A 153 2.93 46.49 -12.04
N SER A 154 4.22 46.63 -11.72
CA SER A 154 4.84 45.95 -10.58
C SER A 154 4.24 46.35 -9.23
N GLY A 155 3.76 47.59 -9.09
CA GLY A 155 3.14 48.08 -7.87
C GLY A 155 1.78 47.44 -7.63
N THR A 156 0.94 47.38 -8.67
CA THR A 156 -0.36 46.71 -8.62
C THR A 156 -0.21 45.21 -8.37
N ALA A 157 0.73 44.54 -9.05
CA ALA A 157 1.03 43.13 -8.80
C ALA A 157 1.43 42.88 -7.34
N GLN A 158 2.34 43.67 -6.80
CA GLN A 158 2.82 43.50 -5.42
C GLN A 158 1.70 43.77 -4.40
N ARG A 159 0.84 44.76 -4.66
CA ARG A 159 -0.33 45.04 -3.82
C ARG A 159 -1.31 43.86 -3.80
N LEU A 160 -1.69 43.34 -4.97
CA LEU A 160 -2.63 42.21 -5.07
C LEU A 160 -2.08 40.94 -4.42
N LEU A 161 -0.78 40.70 -4.54
CA LEU A 161 -0.12 39.57 -3.88
C LEU A 161 -0.08 39.73 -2.35
N ALA A 162 0.14 40.95 -1.87
CA ALA A 162 0.09 41.26 -0.44
C ALA A 162 -1.34 41.17 0.13
N GLU A 163 -2.35 41.63 -0.63
CA GLU A 163 -3.77 41.54 -0.26
C GLU A 163 -4.26 40.09 -0.20
N TYR A 164 -3.79 39.22 -1.11
CA TYR A 164 -4.11 37.79 -1.06
C TYR A 164 -3.45 37.09 0.14
N GLY A 165 -2.23 37.50 0.52
CA GLY A 165 -1.51 36.95 1.67
C GLY A 165 -1.09 35.47 1.52
N GLY A 166 -1.07 34.98 0.28
CA GLY A 166 -0.84 33.56 -0.03
C GLY A 166 0.61 33.18 -0.27
N SER A 167 0.82 32.23 -1.18
CA SER A 167 2.12 31.59 -1.38
C SER A 167 3.21 32.54 -1.91
N PRO A 168 4.46 32.43 -1.42
CA PRO A 168 5.57 33.24 -1.93
C PRO A 168 5.79 33.01 -3.43
N LEU A 169 6.12 34.07 -4.16
CA LEU A 169 6.48 33.97 -5.59
C LEU A 169 7.72 33.09 -5.79
N VAL A 170 8.73 33.25 -4.95
CA VAL A 170 9.93 32.39 -4.98
C VAL A 170 9.61 31.09 -4.26
N TYR A 171 9.63 29.97 -4.98
CA TYR A 171 9.12 28.69 -4.47
C TYR A 171 9.88 28.17 -3.26
N ARG A 172 11.19 28.41 -3.18
CA ARG A 172 12.03 28.04 -2.02
C ARG A 172 11.64 28.72 -0.70
N HIS A 173 10.82 29.76 -0.72
CA HIS A 173 10.31 30.38 0.52
C HIS A 173 8.98 29.75 0.97
N ASN A 174 8.38 28.86 0.17
CA ASN A 174 7.18 28.13 0.55
C ASN A 174 7.56 26.92 1.42
N GLY A 175 7.34 27.05 2.73
CA GLY A 175 7.66 25.99 3.70
C GLY A 175 6.95 24.66 3.44
N ARG A 176 5.71 24.68 2.91
CA ARG A 176 4.96 23.46 2.55
C ARG A 176 5.63 22.73 1.40
N ALA A 177 6.07 23.49 0.40
CA ALA A 177 6.75 22.94 -0.76
C ALA A 177 8.15 22.39 -0.42
N ILE A 178 8.89 23.05 0.50
CA ILE A 178 10.15 22.50 1.03
C ILE A 178 9.91 21.19 1.79
N ALA A 179 8.92 21.18 2.69
CA ALA A 179 8.58 19.98 3.45
C ALA A 179 8.18 18.82 2.52
N SER A 180 7.42 19.11 1.46
CA SER A 180 7.08 18.14 0.40
C SER A 180 8.35 17.50 -0.19
N VAL A 181 9.35 18.29 -0.60
CA VAL A 181 10.63 17.78 -1.12
C VAL A 181 11.38 16.90 -0.11
N VAL A 182 11.44 17.31 1.16
CA VAL A 182 12.13 16.53 2.21
C VAL A 182 11.48 15.16 2.39
N PHE A 183 10.15 15.11 2.52
CA PHE A 183 9.43 13.84 2.62
C PHE A 183 9.58 13.01 1.35
N LEU A 184 9.63 13.64 0.17
CA LEU A 184 9.83 12.93 -1.10
C LEU A 184 11.20 12.24 -1.17
N TRP A 185 12.27 12.88 -0.70
CA TRP A 185 13.60 12.28 -0.67
C TRP A 185 13.67 11.08 0.30
N ILE A 186 13.09 11.21 1.48
CA ILE A 186 12.99 10.10 2.44
C ILE A 186 12.17 8.96 1.82
N GLY A 187 11.03 9.29 1.20
CA GLY A 187 10.18 8.35 0.49
C GLY A 187 10.90 7.65 -0.66
N THR A 188 11.75 8.37 -1.40
CA THR A 188 12.56 7.83 -2.52
C THR A 188 13.53 6.77 -2.01
N VAL A 189 14.30 7.07 -0.96
CA VAL A 189 15.23 6.10 -0.33
C VAL A 189 14.47 4.87 0.17
N ALA A 190 13.33 5.08 0.84
CA ALA A 190 12.48 3.99 1.31
C ALA A 190 11.88 3.18 0.15
N THR A 191 11.58 3.81 -0.99
CA THR A 191 11.09 3.14 -2.21
C THR A 191 12.16 2.23 -2.79
N PHE A 192 13.41 2.69 -2.90
CA PHE A 192 14.54 1.83 -3.29
C PHE A 192 14.73 0.65 -2.34
N ALA A 193 14.71 0.90 -1.03
CA ALA A 193 14.80 -0.15 -0.03
C ALA A 193 13.64 -1.17 -0.15
N SER A 194 12.42 -0.68 -0.37
CA SER A 194 11.23 -1.50 -0.58
C SER A 194 11.36 -2.40 -1.81
N THR A 195 11.86 -1.87 -2.94
CA THR A 195 12.12 -2.64 -4.15
C THR A 195 13.14 -3.75 -3.93
N VAL A 196 14.26 -3.45 -3.26
CA VAL A 196 15.28 -4.47 -2.94
C VAL A 196 14.69 -5.57 -2.04
N ILE A 197 13.90 -5.19 -1.04
CA ILE A 197 13.25 -6.14 -0.14
C ILE A 197 12.23 -7.00 -0.90
N LEU A 198 11.42 -6.40 -1.78
CA LEU A 198 10.44 -7.10 -2.61
C LEU A 198 11.12 -8.16 -3.46
N TRP A 199 12.20 -7.79 -4.16
CA TRP A 199 12.92 -8.71 -5.04
C TRP A 199 13.57 -9.86 -4.26
N ARG A 200 14.18 -9.55 -3.11
CA ARG A 200 14.73 -10.57 -2.20
C ARG A 200 13.63 -11.47 -1.63
N SER A 201 12.45 -10.93 -1.34
CA SER A 201 11.31 -11.70 -0.87
C SER A 201 10.83 -12.68 -1.94
N ILE A 202 10.69 -12.24 -3.19
CA ILE A 202 10.30 -13.11 -4.31
C ILE A 202 11.33 -14.23 -4.47
N ALA A 203 12.62 -13.91 -4.54
CA ALA A 203 13.68 -14.91 -4.70
C ALA A 203 13.72 -15.92 -3.53
N TYR A 204 13.48 -15.46 -2.29
CA TYR A 204 13.42 -16.35 -1.14
C TYR A 204 12.20 -17.28 -1.22
N ILE A 205 11.02 -16.74 -1.56
CA ILE A 205 9.79 -17.52 -1.68
C ILE A 205 9.94 -18.59 -2.77
N ASP A 206 10.52 -18.23 -3.91
CA ASP A 206 10.79 -19.17 -5.02
C ASP A 206 11.69 -20.34 -4.60
N ALA A 207 12.69 -20.09 -3.75
CA ALA A 207 13.65 -21.11 -3.32
C ALA A 207 13.23 -21.91 -2.08
N ASN A 208 12.44 -21.32 -1.18
CA ASN A 208 12.22 -21.87 0.18
C ASN A 208 10.77 -21.96 0.61
N GLY A 209 9.84 -21.43 -0.20
CA GLY A 209 8.46 -21.18 0.20
C GLY A 209 8.31 -19.96 1.11
N PRO A 210 7.06 -19.61 1.50
CA PRO A 210 6.72 -18.37 2.21
C PRO A 210 7.09 -18.34 3.69
N LYS A 211 7.36 -19.51 4.29
CA LYS A 211 7.64 -19.65 5.74
C LYS A 211 9.05 -19.20 6.09
N SER A 212 9.19 -18.61 7.29
CA SER A 212 10.50 -18.24 7.81
C SER A 212 11.35 -19.48 8.13
N LYS A 213 12.68 -19.32 8.14
CA LYS A 213 13.63 -20.39 8.47
C LYS A 213 13.32 -21.03 9.83
N HIS A 214 12.94 -20.21 10.82
CA HIS A 214 12.58 -20.65 12.17
C HIS A 214 11.26 -21.44 12.23
N SER A 215 10.24 -21.01 11.50
CA SER A 215 8.98 -21.77 11.43
C SER A 215 9.14 -23.07 10.66
N ARG A 216 9.97 -23.08 9.61
CA ARG A 216 10.29 -24.30 8.87
C ARG A 216 11.04 -25.30 9.76
N SER A 217 12.05 -24.88 10.52
CA SER A 217 12.77 -25.76 11.45
C SER A 217 11.88 -26.28 12.59
N ARG A 218 10.93 -25.47 13.08
CA ARG A 218 9.96 -25.92 14.09
C ARG A 218 9.04 -27.03 13.54
N ASN A 219 8.49 -26.84 12.34
CA ASN A 219 7.63 -27.84 11.70
C ASN A 219 8.39 -29.13 11.29
N VAL A 220 9.70 -29.04 11.07
CA VAL A 220 10.55 -30.23 10.80
C VAL A 220 10.90 -30.95 12.12
N GLY A 221 11.18 -30.22 13.20
CA GLY A 221 11.42 -30.80 14.52
C GLY A 221 10.19 -31.52 15.09
N GLU A 222 8.99 -31.02 14.82
CA GLU A 222 7.72 -31.67 15.20
C GLU A 222 7.40 -32.92 14.36
N LYS A 223 8.01 -33.05 13.16
CA LYS A 223 7.87 -34.21 12.28
C LYS A 223 8.97 -35.26 12.44
N THR A 224 9.92 -35.06 13.37
CA THR A 224 10.91 -36.09 13.68
C THR A 224 10.29 -37.05 14.71
N PRO A 225 10.11 -38.35 14.41
CA PRO A 225 9.20 -39.21 15.16
C PRO A 225 9.75 -39.54 16.55
N SER A 226 8.85 -39.72 17.53
CA SER A 226 9.15 -40.60 18.67
C SER A 226 9.26 -42.02 18.16
N GLU A 227 10.46 -42.41 17.75
CA GLU A 227 10.82 -43.81 17.56
C GLU A 227 11.06 -44.42 18.95
N GLY A 228 10.18 -45.34 19.36
CA GLY A 228 10.31 -46.11 20.59
C GLY A 228 9.15 -45.96 21.58
N THR A 229 7.98 -46.51 21.24
CA THR A 229 7.13 -47.11 22.28
C THR A 229 6.49 -48.36 21.69
N ASP A 230 6.67 -49.45 22.42
CA ASP A 230 6.49 -50.83 22.01
C ASP A 230 5.08 -51.12 21.47
N ILE A 231 5.06 -51.96 20.43
CA ILE A 231 3.84 -52.61 19.95
C ILE A 231 3.43 -53.63 21.01
N GLU A 232 2.55 -53.23 21.93
CA GLU A 232 1.76 -54.18 22.71
C GLU A 232 0.48 -54.50 21.93
N MET A 233 0.49 -55.70 21.34
CA MET A 233 -0.56 -56.25 20.50
C MET A 233 -1.79 -56.55 21.37
N GLN A 234 -2.75 -55.64 21.39
CA GLN A 234 -4.03 -55.82 22.10
C GLN A 234 -4.90 -56.86 21.36
N PRO A 235 -5.39 -57.92 22.03
CA PRO A 235 -6.21 -58.94 21.36
C PRO A 235 -7.58 -58.38 20.96
N PRO A 236 -8.19 -58.91 19.87
CA PRO A 236 -9.41 -58.36 19.31
C PRO A 236 -10.60 -58.46 20.28
N PRO A 237 -11.52 -57.48 20.29
CA PRO A 237 -12.68 -57.50 21.17
C PRO A 237 -13.63 -58.65 20.83
N ARG A 238 -14.04 -59.39 21.85
CA ARG A 238 -15.08 -60.42 21.76
C ARG A 238 -16.42 -59.76 21.40
N TYR A 239 -17.04 -60.26 20.33
CA TYR A 239 -18.44 -59.96 20.01
C TYR A 239 -19.34 -60.50 21.14
N THR A 240 -19.95 -59.61 21.91
CA THR A 240 -21.16 -59.93 22.68
C THR A 240 -22.38 -59.59 21.84
N THR A 241 -23.07 -60.63 21.40
CA THR A 241 -24.41 -60.59 20.83
C THR A 241 -25.36 -59.89 21.80
N GLN A 242 -25.99 -58.80 21.37
CA GLN A 242 -27.12 -58.22 22.09
C GLN A 242 -28.32 -58.09 21.14
N THR A 243 -29.42 -58.64 21.63
CA THR A 243 -30.71 -58.96 21.00
C THR A 243 -31.54 -57.75 20.58
N ALA A 244 -32.46 -58.02 19.67
CA ALA A 244 -33.34 -57.13 18.92
C ALA A 244 -34.28 -56.20 19.74
N HIS A 245 -34.44 -54.96 19.21
CA HIS A 245 -35.63 -54.09 18.99
C HIS A 245 -36.70 -53.85 20.09
N PRO A 246 -37.47 -52.71 20.09
CA PRO A 246 -37.92 -51.95 18.92
C PRO A 246 -37.98 -50.39 18.97
N ILE A 247 -38.01 -49.85 17.74
CA ILE A 247 -38.65 -48.66 17.15
C ILE A 247 -39.36 -47.65 18.08
N GLN A 248 -39.02 -46.36 17.92
CA GLN A 248 -40.02 -45.28 17.97
C GLN A 248 -39.59 -44.06 17.11
N ASP A 249 -40.58 -43.57 16.36
CA ASP A 249 -40.57 -42.57 15.29
C ASP A 249 -40.29 -41.13 15.74
N ALA A 250 -39.79 -40.31 14.79
CA ALA A 250 -40.18 -38.92 14.49
C ALA A 250 -39.00 -38.17 13.84
N ASP A 251 -39.13 -37.27 12.88
CA ASP A 251 -40.18 -36.90 11.92
C ASP A 251 -39.46 -35.97 10.92
N GLN A 252 -39.83 -36.05 9.65
CA GLN A 252 -39.16 -35.35 8.54
C GLN A 252 -39.81 -33.98 8.29
N GLY A 253 -38.96 -33.00 7.94
CA GLY A 253 -39.17 -32.06 6.83
C GLY A 253 -40.53 -31.37 6.61
N ALA A 254 -40.53 -30.07 6.89
CA ALA A 254 -40.90 -28.98 5.97
C ALA A 254 -42.15 -29.09 5.06
N THR A 255 -43.10 -28.17 5.24
CA THR A 255 -43.95 -27.64 4.16
C THR A 255 -44.17 -26.13 4.30
N ALA A 256 -44.21 -25.46 3.14
CA ALA A 256 -44.28 -24.01 2.92
C ALA A 256 -45.65 -23.38 3.27
N PRO A 257 -45.77 -22.04 3.22
CA PRO A 257 -46.81 -21.52 2.33
C PRO A 257 -46.42 -20.24 1.55
N ALA A 258 -47.00 -20.12 0.36
CA ALA A 258 -47.33 -18.89 -0.35
C ALA A 258 -48.82 -18.98 -0.73
N PRO A 259 -49.46 -17.97 -1.33
CA PRO A 259 -49.43 -16.51 -1.13
C PRO A 259 -50.83 -15.96 -0.79
N THR A 260 -50.97 -14.70 -0.35
CA THR A 260 -52.28 -14.01 -0.40
C THR A 260 -52.14 -12.54 -0.77
N ARG A 261 -52.86 -12.18 -1.83
CA ARG A 261 -53.21 -10.81 -2.25
C ARG A 261 -54.00 -10.10 -1.14
N VAL A 262 -53.72 -8.81 -0.90
CA VAL A 262 -54.61 -7.64 -1.09
C VAL A 262 -53.71 -6.43 -1.36
#